data_AF-A0A377VVM2-F1
#
_entry.id   AF-A0A377VVM2-F1
#
_cell.length_a   1.000
_cell.length_b   1.000
_cell.length_c   1.000
_cell.angle_alpha   90.00
_cell.angle_beta   90.00
_cell.angle_gamma   90.00
#
_symmetry.space_group_name_H-M   'P 1'
#
loop_
_entity.id
_entity.type
_entity.pdbx_description
1 polymer ?
#
loop_
_entity_poly.entity_id
_entity_poly.type
_entity_poly.pdbx_seq_one_letter_code
_entity_poly.pdbx_strand_id
1 'polypeptide(L)'
;MLILWLTKCVVKRSGSALDARKWRENAHFLDEAHTFEVRYFSFLLVNDKLTLCLHGNMVVCDHPTYNNHHHASGFDYEPNINLKRPVHRRVPRYRVVDLFGVGCVAALKVAGASFGQWEISIIWGLGVAMAIYLTAGVSGAHLNPAVTIALWLFACFEGRKVVPFIISQFAGAFCAAALVYGLYYNLFLDYETTHHMIRGSVESLDLAGIFSTYPNPHINFVQAFAVEMVITAILMGVILALTDDGNGIPRGPLAPLLIGLLIAVIGASMGPLTGFAMNPARDIGPKAFAWLAGWGDVAFTGGKDIPYFLVPLCAPVVGAALGAFSYRKLIGRHLPCDTCVEEEQQSPSSSTAQHKASL
;
A
#
# COMPACT_ATOMS: atom_id res chain seq x y z
N MET A 1 -0.22 -35.53 0.89
CA MET A 1 -0.99 -35.47 -0.38
C MET A 1 -1.09 -34.07 -1.00
N LEU A 2 -0.19 -33.12 -0.68
CA LEU A 2 -0.09 -31.79 -1.31
C LEU A 2 1.22 -31.58 -2.11
N ILE A 3 2.15 -32.53 -2.04
CA ILE A 3 3.47 -32.49 -2.72
C ILE A 3 3.43 -33.08 -4.15
N LEU A 4 2.36 -33.81 -4.50
CA LEU A 4 2.19 -34.46 -5.80
C LEU A 4 1.44 -33.63 -6.86
N TRP A 5 1.01 -32.40 -6.54
CA TRP A 5 0.29 -31.53 -7.49
C TRP A 5 1.20 -30.53 -8.22
N LEU A 6 2.45 -30.33 -7.78
CA LEU A 6 3.39 -29.38 -8.41
C LEU A 6 4.37 -30.02 -9.41
N THR A 7 4.30 -31.33 -9.66
CA THR A 7 5.28 -32.08 -10.48
C THR A 7 4.81 -32.47 -11.88
N LYS A 8 3.91 -31.71 -12.51
CA LYS A 8 3.61 -31.86 -13.95
C LYS A 8 3.50 -30.53 -14.68
N CYS A 9 4.65 -29.95 -15.01
CA CYS A 9 4.83 -29.24 -16.28
C CYS A 9 6.26 -29.49 -16.79
N VAL A 10 6.31 -30.16 -17.93
CA VAL A 10 7.50 -30.70 -18.59
C VAL A 10 8.27 -29.61 -19.35
N VAL A 11 9.58 -29.58 -19.07
CA VAL A 11 10.72 -29.31 -19.95
C VAL A 11 10.45 -29.01 -21.43
N LYS A 12 10.99 -27.89 -21.93
CA LYS A 12 11.69 -27.88 -23.23
C LYS A 12 13.00 -27.09 -23.09
N ARG A 13 14.09 -27.78 -23.47
CA ARG A 13 15.51 -27.46 -23.30
C ARG A 13 16.01 -26.47 -24.36
N SER A 14 16.73 -25.42 -23.96
CA SER A 14 17.86 -24.82 -24.71
C SER A 14 18.68 -24.02 -23.68
N GLY A 15 19.81 -24.47 -23.16
CA GLY A 15 21.12 -24.48 -23.83
C GLY A 15 22.10 -23.76 -22.88
N SER A 16 23.20 -24.42 -22.51
CA SER A 16 24.31 -24.02 -21.60
C SER A 16 23.97 -23.62 -20.14
N ALA A 17 24.11 -24.59 -19.22
CA ALA A 17 24.34 -24.32 -17.80
C ALA A 17 25.81 -23.90 -17.60
N LEU A 18 26.04 -22.72 -17.02
CA LEU A 18 27.36 -22.33 -16.53
C LEU A 18 27.53 -22.86 -15.10
N ASP A 19 28.55 -23.69 -14.93
CA ASP A 19 28.91 -24.41 -13.71
C ASP A 19 29.40 -23.44 -12.62
N ALA A 20 28.68 -23.37 -11.49
CA ALA A 20 28.91 -22.42 -10.39
C ALA A 20 30.28 -22.58 -9.70
N ARG A 21 31.03 -23.63 -10.02
CA ARG A 21 32.39 -23.85 -9.50
C ARG A 21 33.46 -23.00 -10.17
N LYS A 22 33.29 -22.63 -11.46
CA LYS A 22 34.32 -21.91 -12.23
C LYS A 22 34.39 -20.40 -11.93
N TRP A 23 33.38 -19.84 -11.28
CA TRP A 23 33.36 -18.40 -10.95
C TRP A 23 34.19 -18.08 -9.70
N ARG A 24 34.42 -19.06 -8.83
CA ARG A 24 35.12 -18.87 -7.55
C ARG A 24 36.63 -18.61 -7.71
N GLU A 25 37.22 -19.03 -8.82
CA GLU A 25 38.67 -18.91 -9.05
C GLU A 25 39.10 -17.55 -9.63
N ASN A 26 38.16 -16.73 -10.12
CA ASN A 26 38.47 -15.43 -10.74
C ASN A 26 38.20 -14.21 -9.82
N ALA A 27 37.78 -14.42 -8.58
CA ALA A 27 37.50 -13.36 -7.63
C ALA A 27 38.77 -12.94 -6.85
N HIS A 28 39.78 -12.44 -7.56
CA HIS A 28 40.98 -11.83 -6.96
C HIS A 28 40.91 -10.29 -6.83
N PHE A 29 39.72 -9.70 -6.95
CA PHE A 29 39.51 -8.25 -6.85
C PHE A 29 38.16 -7.92 -6.20
N LEU A 30 37.99 -8.23 -4.92
CA LEU A 30 36.92 -7.65 -4.08
C LEU A 30 37.45 -7.61 -2.64
N ASP A 31 38.21 -6.56 -2.30
CA ASP A 31 38.38 -6.15 -0.91
C ASP A 31 37.01 -5.66 -0.41
N GLU A 32 36.59 -6.16 0.75
CA GLU A 32 35.37 -5.76 1.51
C GLU A 32 34.00 -6.34 1.05
N ALA A 33 33.84 -7.66 1.12
CA ALA A 33 32.50 -8.28 1.17
C ALA A 33 32.20 -8.85 2.57
N HIS A 34 31.25 -8.24 3.30
CA HIS A 34 30.70 -8.79 4.54
C HIS A 34 29.48 -9.68 4.23
N THR A 35 29.52 -10.94 4.67
CA THR A 35 28.42 -11.91 4.52
C THR A 35 27.81 -12.24 5.88
N PHE A 36 26.48 -12.21 5.97
CA PHE A 36 25.72 -12.68 7.13
C PHE A 36 24.74 -13.77 6.68
N GLU A 37 24.77 -14.94 7.33
CA GLU A 37 23.87 -16.05 7.06
C GLU A 37 22.69 -16.07 8.03
N VAL A 38 21.46 -16.11 7.49
CA VAL A 38 20.27 -16.58 8.20
C VAL A 38 19.64 -17.67 7.34
N ARG A 39 19.34 -18.83 7.94
CA ARG A 39 19.13 -20.16 7.33
C ARG A 39 18.17 -20.33 6.12
N TYR A 40 17.58 -19.28 5.57
CA TYR A 40 16.75 -19.37 4.35
C TYR A 40 17.01 -18.26 3.31
N PHE A 41 17.91 -17.30 3.58
CA PHE A 41 18.23 -16.21 2.65
C PHE A 41 19.71 -15.81 2.79
N SER A 42 20.35 -15.53 1.66
CA SER A 42 21.66 -14.87 1.64
C SER A 42 21.51 -13.51 0.95
N PHE A 43 21.92 -12.45 1.64
CA PHE A 43 22.01 -11.11 1.09
C PHE A 43 23.47 -10.85 0.72
N LEU A 44 23.71 -10.45 -0.53
CA LEU A 44 25.03 -10.05 -0.99
C LEU A 44 24.97 -8.58 -1.39
N LEU A 45 25.84 -7.77 -0.78
CA LEU A 45 26.04 -6.37 -1.12
C LEU A 45 27.35 -6.27 -1.91
N VAL A 46 27.28 -5.87 -3.17
CA VAL A 46 28.45 -5.61 -4.02
C VAL A 46 28.18 -4.33 -4.79
N ASN A 47 29.06 -3.32 -4.66
CA ASN A 47 28.99 -2.03 -5.35
C ASN A 47 27.58 -1.40 -5.32
N ASP A 48 27.04 -1.17 -4.12
CA ASP A 48 25.76 -0.48 -3.86
C ASP A 48 24.50 -1.13 -4.45
N LYS A 49 24.56 -2.39 -4.86
CA LYS A 49 23.39 -3.16 -5.30
C LYS A 49 23.11 -4.32 -4.34
N LEU A 50 21.92 -4.30 -3.74
CA LEU A 50 21.44 -5.38 -2.88
C LEU A 50 20.88 -6.52 -3.73
N THR A 51 21.52 -7.68 -3.70
CA THR A 51 21.08 -8.86 -4.45
C THR A 51 20.50 -9.92 -3.49
N LEU A 52 19.23 -10.28 -3.69
CA LEU A 52 18.55 -11.34 -2.95
C LEU A 52 18.74 -12.68 -3.68
N CYS A 53 19.51 -13.59 -3.10
CA CYS A 53 19.65 -14.95 -3.62
C CYS A 53 18.68 -15.90 -2.91
N LEU A 54 17.61 -16.29 -3.61
CA LEU A 54 16.77 -17.42 -3.25
C LEU A 54 17.41 -18.69 -3.81
N HIS A 55 17.67 -19.69 -2.96
CA HIS A 55 18.25 -20.96 -3.40
C HIS A 55 17.38 -21.59 -4.50
N GLY A 56 17.85 -21.50 -5.74
CA GLY A 56 17.25 -22.13 -6.90
C GLY A 56 17.25 -21.32 -8.20
N ASN A 57 17.31 -19.98 -8.16
CA ASN A 57 17.42 -19.17 -9.39
C ASN A 57 18.02 -17.78 -9.09
N MET A 58 19.09 -17.42 -9.79
CA MET A 58 19.70 -16.09 -9.76
C MET A 58 18.91 -15.17 -10.70
N VAL A 59 18.30 -14.10 -10.17
CA VAL A 59 17.65 -13.07 -10.98
C VAL A 59 18.54 -11.83 -10.93
N VAL A 60 19.26 -11.57 -12.02
CA VAL A 60 20.00 -10.33 -12.22
C VAL A 60 19.05 -9.33 -12.89
N CYS A 61 18.70 -8.26 -12.18
CA CYS A 61 17.97 -7.14 -12.77
C CYS A 61 18.98 -6.12 -13.31
N ASP A 62 19.21 -6.13 -14.61
CA ASP A 62 19.89 -5.02 -15.29
C ASP A 62 18.90 -3.86 -15.49
N HIS A 63 19.23 -2.71 -14.92
CA HIS A 63 18.61 -1.44 -15.29
C HIS A 63 19.70 -0.59 -15.95
N PRO A 64 19.45 0.06 -17.11
CA PRO A 64 20.45 0.89 -17.76
C PRO A 64 20.85 2.06 -16.87
N THR A 65 22.15 2.20 -16.68
CA THR A 65 22.83 3.25 -15.90
C THR A 65 22.63 4.62 -16.54
N TYR A 66 22.16 5.58 -15.74
CA TYR A 66 22.15 7.00 -16.07
C TYR A 66 23.52 7.57 -15.70
N ASN A 67 24.40 7.77 -16.69
CA ASN A 67 25.70 8.41 -16.49
C ASN A 67 25.60 9.90 -16.83
N ASN A 68 25.63 10.75 -15.81
CA ASN A 68 25.78 12.19 -15.95
C ASN A 68 27.27 12.54 -16.01
N HIS A 69 27.83 12.80 -17.18
CA HIS A 69 29.02 13.65 -17.33
C HIS A 69 29.10 14.30 -18.73
N HIS A 70 28.86 15.61 -18.72
CA HIS A 70 29.42 16.67 -19.55
C HIS A 70 29.14 16.81 -21.07
N HIS A 71 28.79 18.07 -21.37
CA HIS A 71 28.97 18.88 -22.57
C HIS A 71 27.80 19.08 -23.55
N ALA A 72 27.53 20.37 -23.74
CA ALA A 72 26.49 21.00 -24.54
C ALA A 72 26.62 20.72 -26.04
N SER A 73 25.49 20.49 -26.70
CA SER A 73 25.10 21.08 -27.99
C SER A 73 23.69 20.60 -28.34
N GLY A 74 22.87 21.50 -28.87
CA GLY A 74 21.44 21.31 -29.05
C GLY A 74 21.07 20.17 -29.99
N PHE A 75 19.91 19.57 -29.74
CA PHE A 75 19.12 18.84 -30.72
C PHE A 75 17.66 18.90 -30.32
N ASP A 76 16.82 19.09 -31.33
CA ASP A 76 15.40 19.39 -31.29
C ASP A 76 14.55 18.37 -30.54
N TYR A 77 13.52 18.87 -29.85
CA TYR A 77 12.51 18.06 -29.18
C TYR A 77 11.39 17.74 -30.18
N GLU A 78 11.40 16.54 -30.78
CA GLU A 78 10.20 15.96 -31.41
C GLU A 78 9.46 15.07 -30.39
N PRO A 79 8.18 15.35 -30.06
CA PRO A 79 7.40 14.48 -29.18
C PRO A 79 6.60 13.50 -30.04
N ASN A 80 7.18 12.36 -30.40
CA ASN A 80 6.41 11.26 -30.98
C ASN A 80 6.98 9.90 -30.58
N ILE A 81 6.61 9.41 -29.40
CA ILE A 81 6.66 7.97 -29.10
C ILE A 81 5.28 7.51 -28.65
N ASN A 82 4.51 7.09 -29.65
CA ASN A 82 3.37 6.19 -29.51
C ASN A 82 3.84 4.85 -28.91
N LEU A 83 3.84 4.74 -27.58
CA LEU A 83 4.05 3.48 -26.87
C LEU A 83 2.71 2.88 -26.43
N LYS A 84 1.93 2.41 -27.42
CA LYS A 84 0.87 1.42 -27.17
C LYS A 84 1.53 0.09 -26.77
N ARG A 85 1.96 -0.03 -25.51
CA ARG A 85 2.31 -1.34 -24.94
C ARG A 85 1.03 -2.07 -24.54
N PRO A 86 0.83 -3.33 -24.96
CA PRO A 86 -0.35 -4.09 -24.59
C PRO A 86 -0.33 -4.29 -23.06
N VAL A 87 -1.43 -3.90 -22.42
CA VAL A 87 -1.67 -4.13 -20.98
C VAL A 87 -1.79 -5.64 -20.77
N HIS A 88 -0.65 -6.31 -20.59
CA HIS A 88 -0.65 -7.67 -20.09
C HIS A 88 -1.39 -7.68 -18.75
N ARG A 89 -2.50 -8.44 -18.69
CA ARG A 89 -3.20 -8.86 -17.46
C ARG A 89 -2.18 -9.34 -16.43
N ARG A 90 -1.68 -8.46 -15.57
CA ARG A 90 -0.87 -8.84 -14.43
C ARG A 90 -1.75 -8.83 -13.19
N VAL A 91 -2.03 -10.04 -12.73
CA VAL A 91 -2.65 -10.41 -11.45
C VAL A 91 -1.99 -9.60 -10.31
N PRO A 92 -2.73 -9.19 -9.26
CA PRO A 92 -2.15 -8.33 -8.24
C PRO A 92 -1.15 -9.14 -7.40
N ARG A 93 0.11 -8.68 -7.38
CA ARG A 93 1.12 -9.14 -6.42
C ARG A 93 0.76 -8.62 -5.04
N TYR A 94 0.79 -9.52 -4.04
CA TYR A 94 0.50 -9.26 -2.61
C TYR A 94 1.18 -7.98 -2.14
N ARG A 95 0.42 -7.08 -1.50
CA ARG A 95 0.89 -5.73 -1.13
C ARG A 95 0.91 -5.58 0.37
N VAL A 96 2.06 -5.14 0.87
CA VAL A 96 2.42 -5.13 2.28
C VAL A 96 2.00 -3.78 2.87
N VAL A 97 0.76 -3.70 3.36
CA VAL A 97 0.24 -2.48 4.02
C VAL A 97 0.39 -2.59 5.54
N ASP A 98 0.21 -3.79 6.09
CA ASP A 98 0.05 -3.99 7.52
C ASP A 98 1.34 -4.38 8.27
N LEU A 99 2.42 -4.71 7.56
CA LEU A 99 3.67 -5.21 8.18
C LEU A 99 4.24 -4.22 9.21
N PHE A 100 4.37 -2.94 8.83
CA PHE A 100 4.94 -1.92 9.71
C PHE A 100 4.00 -1.59 10.88
N GLY A 101 2.71 -1.52 10.60
CA GLY A 101 1.69 -1.20 11.58
C GLY A 101 1.51 -2.29 12.63
N VAL A 102 1.28 -3.54 12.20
CA VAL A 102 1.18 -4.70 13.12
C VAL A 102 2.52 -4.91 13.82
N GLY A 103 3.64 -4.70 13.13
CA GLY A 103 4.99 -4.82 13.69
C GLY A 103 5.25 -3.85 14.84
N CYS A 104 4.89 -2.57 14.73
CA CYS A 104 5.12 -1.61 15.81
C CYS A 104 4.18 -1.83 17.00
N VAL A 105 2.93 -2.28 16.76
CA VAL A 105 2.01 -2.63 17.85
C VAL A 105 2.45 -3.92 18.54
N ALA A 106 3.01 -4.89 17.81
CA ALA A 106 3.64 -6.08 18.42
C ALA A 106 4.84 -5.67 19.30
N ALA A 107 5.70 -4.77 18.81
CA ALA A 107 6.81 -4.24 19.60
C ALA A 107 6.33 -3.54 20.89
N LEU A 108 5.26 -2.73 20.81
CA LEU A 108 4.63 -2.09 21.97
C LEU A 108 4.14 -3.13 22.98
N LYS A 109 3.41 -4.14 22.52
CA LYS A 109 2.65 -5.05 23.39
C LYS A 109 3.51 -6.16 23.99
N VAL A 110 4.29 -6.86 23.16
CA VAL A 110 4.99 -8.09 23.57
C VAL A 110 6.50 -7.92 23.68
N ALA A 111 7.10 -6.83 23.15
CA ALA A 111 8.54 -6.59 23.23
C ALA A 111 8.94 -5.51 24.24
N GLY A 112 7.98 -4.88 24.93
CA GLY A 112 8.24 -3.85 25.93
C GLY A 112 8.74 -2.51 25.36
N ALA A 113 8.53 -2.25 24.06
CA ALA A 113 8.88 -0.97 23.45
C ALA A 113 7.95 0.15 23.95
N SER A 114 8.49 1.36 24.14
CA SER A 114 7.72 2.53 24.55
C SER A 114 7.28 3.34 23.33
N PHE A 115 5.96 3.33 23.05
CA PHE A 115 5.36 4.18 22.03
C PHE A 115 4.14 4.90 22.59
N GLY A 116 4.02 6.20 22.33
CA GLY A 116 2.81 6.94 22.57
C GLY A 116 1.84 6.84 21.39
N GLN A 117 0.69 7.51 21.52
CA GLN A 117 -0.37 7.50 20.52
C GLN A 117 0.10 8.10 19.18
N TRP A 118 0.91 9.16 19.22
CA TRP A 118 1.48 9.76 18.02
C TRP A 118 2.45 8.83 17.33
N GLU A 119 3.36 8.20 18.08
CA GLU A 119 4.41 7.32 17.54
C GLU A 119 3.81 6.10 16.81
N ILE A 120 2.80 5.46 17.40
CA ILE A 120 2.08 4.39 16.71
C ILE A 120 1.42 4.91 15.43
N SER A 121 0.74 6.05 15.51
CA SER A 121 -0.02 6.60 14.38
C SER A 121 0.87 7.03 13.21
N ILE A 122 2.02 7.66 13.50
CA ILE A 122 2.97 8.07 12.46
C ILE A 122 3.67 6.89 11.80
N ILE A 123 3.98 5.82 12.55
CA ILE A 123 4.55 4.59 11.97
C ILE A 123 3.54 3.94 11.01
N TRP A 124 2.26 3.87 11.40
CA TRP A 124 1.18 3.42 10.49
C TRP A 124 1.09 4.29 9.24
N GLY A 125 1.06 5.61 9.41
CA GLY A 125 0.97 6.57 8.31
C GLY A 125 2.14 6.48 7.33
N LEU A 126 3.38 6.47 7.82
CA LEU A 126 4.57 6.35 6.99
C LEU A 126 4.67 4.96 6.33
N GLY A 127 4.25 3.89 7.02
CA GLY A 127 4.16 2.56 6.43
C GLY A 127 3.23 2.53 5.21
N VAL A 128 2.08 3.20 5.30
CA VAL A 128 1.15 3.35 4.16
C VAL A 128 1.77 4.21 3.06
N ALA A 129 2.44 5.32 3.38
CA ALA A 129 3.12 6.14 2.38
C ALA A 129 4.15 5.33 1.56
N MET A 130 4.95 4.49 2.23
CA MET A 130 5.91 3.60 1.56
C MET A 130 5.19 2.56 0.68
N ALA A 131 4.08 1.99 1.15
CA ALA A 131 3.26 1.07 0.35
C ALA A 131 2.64 1.75 -0.89
N ILE A 132 2.29 3.03 -0.80
CA ILE A 132 1.83 3.82 -1.94
C ILE A 132 2.98 4.04 -2.91
N TYR A 133 4.14 4.56 -2.47
CA TYR A 133 5.30 4.75 -3.35
C TYR A 133 5.70 3.48 -4.10
N LEU A 134 5.72 2.35 -3.40
CA LEU A 134 6.09 1.06 -3.97
C LEU A 134 5.13 0.59 -5.06
N THR A 135 3.85 0.98 -4.99
CA THR A 135 2.80 0.29 -5.74
C THR A 135 1.88 1.19 -6.58
N ALA A 136 2.02 2.51 -6.47
CA ALA A 136 1.25 3.51 -7.22
C ALA A 136 1.43 3.34 -8.74
N GLY A 137 2.68 3.20 -9.21
CA GLY A 137 2.99 3.06 -10.64
C GLY A 137 2.46 1.78 -11.30
N VAL A 138 1.94 0.82 -10.53
CA VAL A 138 1.41 -0.45 -11.06
C VAL A 138 -0.11 -0.52 -10.97
N SER A 139 -0.73 -0.09 -9.88
CA SER A 139 -2.20 -0.19 -9.72
C SER A 139 -2.89 1.05 -9.19
N GLY A 140 -2.18 2.18 -9.05
CA GLY A 140 -2.71 3.37 -8.38
C GLY A 140 -2.83 3.23 -6.85
N ALA A 141 -2.20 2.20 -6.25
CA ALA A 141 -2.08 2.02 -4.80
C ALA A 141 -3.38 2.21 -3.99
N HIS A 142 -4.48 1.55 -4.37
CA HIS A 142 -5.73 1.64 -3.60
C HIS A 142 -5.56 1.16 -2.16
N LEU A 143 -4.91 0.00 -1.98
CA LEU A 143 -4.51 -0.59 -0.69
C LEU A 143 -5.62 -0.73 0.37
N ASN A 144 -6.88 -0.51 -0.02
CA ASN A 144 -8.04 -0.42 0.85
C ASN A 144 -9.32 -0.76 0.04
N PRO A 145 -10.14 -1.73 0.48
CA PRO A 145 -11.41 -2.04 -0.17
C PRO A 145 -12.38 -0.85 -0.24
N ALA A 146 -12.45 -0.04 0.81
CA ALA A 146 -13.31 1.15 0.86
C ALA A 146 -12.90 2.18 -0.19
N VAL A 147 -11.59 2.44 -0.34
CA VAL A 147 -11.04 3.31 -1.39
C VAL A 147 -11.32 2.72 -2.77
N THR A 148 -11.14 1.41 -2.95
CA THR A 148 -11.39 0.75 -4.24
C THR A 148 -12.85 0.89 -4.68
N ILE A 149 -13.79 0.71 -3.75
CA ILE A 149 -15.22 0.87 -4.01
C ILE A 149 -15.55 2.34 -4.29
N ALA A 150 -15.02 3.27 -3.51
CA ALA A 150 -15.23 4.71 -3.73
C ALA A 150 -14.69 5.17 -5.09
N LEU A 151 -13.50 4.74 -5.49
CA LEU A 151 -12.94 5.06 -6.82
C LEU A 151 -13.73 4.41 -7.96
N TRP A 152 -14.33 3.25 -7.75
CA TRP A 152 -15.24 2.65 -8.73
C TRP A 152 -16.51 3.50 -8.92
N LEU A 153 -17.12 3.93 -7.81
CA LEU A 153 -18.36 4.69 -7.85
C LEU A 153 -18.17 6.13 -8.33
N PHE A 154 -17.04 6.75 -7.95
CA PHE A 154 -16.86 8.19 -8.11
C PHE A 154 -15.69 8.56 -9.02
N ALA A 155 -14.72 7.70 -9.31
CA ALA A 155 -13.52 8.06 -10.08
C ALA A 155 -13.30 7.19 -11.33
N CYS A 156 -14.39 6.67 -11.90
CA CYS A 156 -14.37 5.89 -13.15
C CYS A 156 -13.44 4.66 -13.12
N PHE A 157 -13.15 4.10 -11.94
CA PHE A 157 -12.34 2.90 -11.85
C PHE A 157 -13.10 1.69 -12.42
N GLU A 158 -12.40 0.83 -13.16
CA GLU A 158 -13.01 -0.29 -13.88
C GLU A 158 -13.61 -1.32 -12.91
N GLY A 159 -14.94 -1.49 -12.95
CA GLY A 159 -15.67 -2.40 -12.04
C GLY A 159 -15.17 -3.85 -12.05
N ARG A 160 -14.68 -4.34 -13.19
CA ARG A 160 -14.11 -5.71 -13.32
C ARG A 160 -12.88 -5.94 -12.45
N LYS A 161 -12.18 -4.86 -12.06
CA LYS A 161 -10.97 -4.93 -11.23
C LYS A 161 -11.26 -4.84 -9.73
N VAL A 162 -12.47 -4.45 -9.33
CA VAL A 162 -12.83 -4.22 -7.91
C VAL A 162 -12.64 -5.48 -7.08
N VAL A 163 -13.29 -6.58 -7.44
CA VAL A 163 -13.20 -7.84 -6.68
C VAL A 163 -11.77 -8.40 -6.63
N PRO A 164 -11.02 -8.49 -7.76
CA PRO A 164 -9.61 -8.88 -7.71
C PRO A 164 -8.74 -8.01 -6.79
N PHE A 165 -8.96 -6.69 -6.77
CA PHE A 165 -8.24 -5.78 -5.87
C PHE A 165 -8.53 -6.10 -4.40
N ILE A 166 -9.81 -6.26 -4.06
CA ILE A 166 -10.25 -6.53 -2.70
C ILE A 166 -9.69 -7.86 -2.19
N ILE A 167 -9.76 -8.93 -2.99
CA ILE A 167 -9.20 -10.24 -2.63
C ILE A 167 -7.70 -10.14 -2.38
N SER A 168 -6.96 -9.45 -3.25
CA SER A 168 -5.51 -9.29 -3.08
C SER A 168 -5.13 -8.42 -1.88
N GLN A 169 -5.97 -7.43 -1.53
CA GLN A 169 -5.78 -6.62 -0.32
C GLN A 169 -5.99 -7.46 0.94
N PHE A 170 -7.08 -8.24 1.03
CA PHE A 170 -7.30 -9.16 2.16
C PHE A 170 -6.19 -10.21 2.28
N ALA A 171 -5.77 -10.82 1.18
CA ALA A 171 -4.69 -11.80 1.18
C ALA A 171 -3.36 -11.19 1.62
N GLY A 172 -3.03 -9.98 1.16
CA GLY A 172 -1.83 -9.26 1.59
C GLY A 172 -1.82 -8.96 3.08
N ALA A 173 -2.95 -8.46 3.61
CA ALA A 173 -3.15 -8.16 5.01
C ALA A 173 -3.04 -9.41 5.91
N PHE A 174 -3.68 -10.51 5.51
CA PHE A 174 -3.57 -11.80 6.19
C PHE A 174 -2.13 -12.31 6.24
N CYS A 175 -1.42 -12.31 5.11
CA CYS A 175 -0.03 -12.78 5.04
C CYS A 175 0.92 -11.88 5.85
N ALA A 176 0.69 -10.57 5.88
CA ALA A 176 1.48 -9.64 6.69
C ALA A 176 1.30 -9.93 8.18
N ALA A 177 0.07 -10.15 8.65
CA ALA A 177 -0.21 -10.53 10.03
C ALA A 177 0.47 -11.86 10.42
N ALA A 178 0.37 -12.88 9.55
CA ALA A 178 1.03 -14.16 9.77
C ALA A 178 2.56 -14.04 9.83
N LEU A 179 3.15 -13.21 8.97
CA LEU A 179 4.59 -12.94 8.98
C LEU A 179 5.01 -12.25 10.27
N VAL A 180 4.31 -11.20 10.71
CA VAL A 180 4.64 -10.50 11.97
C VAL A 180 4.53 -11.44 13.16
N TYR A 181 3.45 -12.23 13.23
CA TYR A 181 3.31 -13.24 14.28
C TYR A 181 4.46 -14.24 14.26
N GLY A 182 4.88 -14.73 13.09
CA GLY A 182 6.03 -15.63 12.98
C GLY A 182 7.34 -15.00 13.49
N LEU A 183 7.57 -13.72 13.23
CA LEU A 183 8.75 -12.99 13.70
C LEU A 183 8.72 -12.72 15.21
N TYR A 184 7.53 -12.48 15.77
CA TYR A 184 7.33 -12.22 17.21
C TYR A 184 6.90 -13.48 18.00
N TYR A 185 6.95 -14.66 17.40
CA TYR A 185 6.28 -15.88 17.89
C TYR A 185 6.59 -16.19 19.36
N ASN A 186 7.88 -16.21 19.71
CA ASN A 186 8.31 -16.51 21.09
C ASN A 186 7.84 -15.45 22.08
N LEU A 187 7.88 -14.17 21.69
CA LEU A 187 7.47 -13.05 22.55
C LEU A 187 5.98 -13.13 22.91
N PHE A 188 5.13 -13.60 21.98
CA PHE A 188 3.72 -13.86 22.30
C PHE A 188 3.56 -14.94 23.37
N LEU A 189 4.26 -16.07 23.23
CA LEU A 189 4.16 -17.19 24.18
C LEU A 189 4.71 -16.81 25.56
N ASP A 190 5.84 -16.12 25.60
CA ASP A 190 6.46 -15.66 26.84
C ASP A 190 5.58 -14.64 27.56
N TYR A 191 4.97 -13.71 26.81
CA TYR A 191 4.04 -12.73 27.35
C TYR A 191 2.79 -13.40 27.92
N GLU A 192 2.17 -14.31 27.17
CA GLU A 192 1.00 -15.06 27.62
C GLU A 192 1.28 -15.85 28.91
N THR A 193 2.44 -16.49 28.98
CA THR A 193 2.87 -17.26 30.16
C THR A 193 3.12 -16.35 31.37
N THR A 194 3.83 -15.24 31.17
CA THR A 194 4.20 -14.28 32.22
C THR A 194 2.98 -13.57 32.81
N HIS A 195 2.00 -13.25 31.97
CA HIS A 195 0.79 -12.54 32.37
C HIS A 195 -0.40 -13.48 32.65
N HIS A 196 -0.17 -14.80 32.67
CA HIS A 196 -1.22 -15.82 32.87
C HIS A 196 -2.43 -15.64 31.95
N MET A 197 -2.18 -15.25 30.69
CA MET A 197 -3.21 -14.95 29.71
C MET A 197 -3.51 -16.19 28.87
N ILE A 198 -4.80 -16.55 28.78
CA ILE A 198 -5.26 -17.68 27.98
C ILE A 198 -5.70 -17.17 26.62
N ARG A 199 -4.98 -17.55 25.56
CA ARG A 199 -5.36 -17.18 24.20
C ARG A 199 -6.77 -17.68 23.87
N GLY A 200 -7.61 -16.78 23.36
CA GLY A 200 -9.01 -17.03 23.07
C GLY A 200 -9.98 -16.63 24.19
N SER A 201 -9.47 -16.24 25.36
CA SER A 201 -10.28 -15.61 26.40
C SER A 201 -10.57 -14.13 26.06
N VAL A 202 -11.52 -13.51 26.77
CA VAL A 202 -11.85 -12.09 26.59
C VAL A 202 -10.65 -11.20 26.92
N GLU A 203 -9.85 -11.56 27.92
CA GLU A 203 -8.63 -10.84 28.31
C GLU A 203 -7.58 -10.86 27.19
N SER A 204 -7.53 -11.93 26.40
CA SER A 204 -6.60 -12.08 25.28
C SER A 204 -6.88 -11.14 24.10
N LEU A 205 -8.01 -10.42 24.11
CA LEU A 205 -8.32 -9.37 23.13
C LEU A 205 -7.26 -8.28 23.10
N ASP A 206 -6.57 -8.03 24.22
CA ASP A 206 -5.49 -7.04 24.27
C ASP A 206 -4.35 -7.39 23.29
N LEU A 207 -4.00 -8.69 23.21
CA LEU A 207 -3.01 -9.19 22.24
C LEU A 207 -3.61 -9.37 20.84
N ALA A 208 -4.89 -9.73 20.72
CA ALA A 208 -5.57 -9.75 19.43
C ALA A 208 -5.56 -8.35 18.76
N GLY A 209 -5.55 -7.30 19.59
CA GLY A 209 -5.46 -5.88 19.20
C GLY A 209 -4.17 -5.49 18.48
N ILE A 210 -3.16 -6.37 18.49
CA ILE A 210 -1.93 -6.19 17.70
C ILE A 210 -2.23 -6.30 16.20
N PHE A 211 -3.08 -7.24 15.82
CA PHE A 211 -3.38 -7.55 14.43
C PHE A 211 -4.45 -6.64 13.85
N SER A 212 -5.47 -6.34 14.64
CA SER A 212 -6.69 -5.69 14.17
C SER A 212 -7.30 -4.82 15.26
N THR A 213 -8.38 -4.12 14.94
CA THR A 213 -8.95 -3.10 15.82
C THR A 213 -10.10 -3.62 16.67
N TYR A 214 -10.29 -3.01 17.84
CA TYR A 214 -11.40 -3.27 18.76
C TYR A 214 -11.92 -1.95 19.33
N PRO A 215 -13.19 -1.86 19.74
CA PRO A 215 -13.76 -0.62 20.23
C PRO A 215 -13.25 -0.31 21.64
N ASN A 216 -13.15 0.97 21.96
CA ASN A 216 -12.92 1.42 23.32
C ASN A 216 -13.98 0.83 24.27
N PRO A 217 -13.62 0.43 25.51
CA PRO A 217 -14.57 -0.12 26.47
C PRO A 217 -15.81 0.76 26.71
N HIS A 218 -15.68 2.08 26.59
CA HIS A 218 -16.72 3.07 26.91
C HIS A 218 -17.64 3.41 25.72
N ILE A 219 -17.39 2.85 24.53
CA ILE A 219 -18.24 3.11 23.36
C ILE A 219 -19.01 1.87 22.92
N ASN A 220 -20.21 2.09 22.40
CA ASN A 220 -21.03 1.03 21.86
C ASN A 220 -20.81 0.83 20.34
N PHE A 221 -21.48 -0.18 19.79
CA PHE A 221 -21.38 -0.53 18.37
C PHE A 221 -21.72 0.63 17.43
N VAL A 222 -22.79 1.38 17.71
CA VAL A 222 -23.25 2.50 16.86
C VAL A 222 -22.27 3.66 16.90
N GLN A 223 -21.72 3.96 18.08
CA GLN A 223 -20.67 4.97 18.23
C GLN A 223 -19.40 4.58 17.49
N ALA A 224 -18.95 3.32 17.60
CA ALA A 224 -17.80 2.83 16.85
C ALA A 224 -18.03 2.88 15.33
N PHE A 225 -19.24 2.52 14.87
CA PHE A 225 -19.63 2.66 13.47
C PHE A 225 -19.55 4.12 13.01
N ALA A 226 -20.06 5.07 13.80
CA ALA A 226 -20.01 6.48 13.49
C ALA A 226 -18.57 7.01 13.39
N VAL A 227 -17.69 6.61 14.31
CA VAL A 227 -16.26 6.97 14.27
C VAL A 227 -15.62 6.48 12.98
N GLU A 228 -15.71 5.17 12.68
CA GLU A 228 -15.09 4.58 11.49
C GLU A 228 -15.64 5.17 10.18
N MET A 229 -16.94 5.47 10.14
CA MET A 229 -17.56 6.14 9.00
C MET A 229 -17.01 7.56 8.81
N VAL A 230 -16.93 8.36 9.87
CA VAL A 230 -16.48 9.76 9.81
C VAL A 230 -15.00 9.85 9.43
N ILE A 231 -14.13 9.08 10.10
CA ILE A 231 -12.69 9.13 9.82
C ILE A 231 -12.38 8.62 8.40
N THR A 232 -13.13 7.63 7.89
CA THR A 232 -12.94 7.15 6.53
C THR A 232 -13.48 8.13 5.47
N ALA A 233 -14.54 8.88 5.80
CA ALA A 233 -15.01 9.97 4.95
C ALA A 233 -13.96 11.08 4.82
N ILE A 234 -13.32 11.47 5.92
CA ILE A 234 -12.21 12.42 5.92
C ILE A 234 -11.04 11.85 5.11
N LEU A 235 -10.65 10.59 5.36
CA LEU A 235 -9.58 9.92 4.62
C LEU A 235 -9.83 10.00 3.11
N MET A 236 -10.99 9.54 2.64
CA MET A 236 -11.27 9.49 1.21
C MET A 236 -11.38 10.89 0.59
N GLY A 237 -12.02 11.83 1.30
CA GLY A 237 -12.16 13.21 0.82
C GLY A 237 -10.82 13.90 0.65
N VAL A 238 -9.91 13.74 1.61
CA VAL A 238 -8.57 14.35 1.56
C VAL A 238 -7.65 13.60 0.59
N ILE A 239 -7.78 12.26 0.44
CA ILE A 239 -7.08 11.52 -0.63
C ILE A 239 -7.42 12.15 -1.98
N LEU A 240 -8.70 12.33 -2.29
CA LEU A 240 -9.09 12.98 -3.55
C LEU A 240 -8.51 14.38 -3.66
N ALA A 241 -8.61 15.19 -2.60
CA ALA A 241 -8.08 16.55 -2.59
C ALA A 241 -6.55 16.63 -2.84
N LEU A 242 -5.78 15.68 -2.30
CA LEU A 242 -4.33 15.62 -2.45
C LEU A 242 -3.89 15.09 -3.81
N THR A 243 -4.72 14.25 -4.45
CA THR A 243 -4.47 13.67 -5.77
C THR A 243 -5.13 14.43 -6.92
N ASP A 244 -5.92 15.47 -6.62
CA ASP A 244 -6.51 16.35 -7.63
C ASP A 244 -5.55 17.48 -7.97
N ASP A 245 -4.97 17.41 -9.17
CA ASP A 245 -4.02 18.40 -9.68
C ASP A 245 -4.70 19.75 -10.01
N GLY A 246 -6.03 19.80 -10.12
CA GLY A 246 -6.80 21.04 -10.27
C GLY A 246 -7.07 21.77 -8.96
N ASN A 247 -6.72 21.17 -7.81
CA ASN A 247 -6.96 21.74 -6.49
C ASN A 247 -5.73 22.48 -5.95
N GLY A 248 -5.40 23.65 -6.49
CA GLY A 248 -4.18 24.38 -6.13
C GLY A 248 -2.92 23.76 -6.75
N ILE A 249 -1.75 23.94 -6.13
CA ILE A 249 -0.49 23.46 -6.72
C ILE A 249 -0.42 21.92 -6.68
N PRO A 250 -0.18 21.24 -7.82
CA PRO A 250 0.02 19.80 -7.88
C PRO A 250 1.10 19.33 -6.90
N ARG A 251 0.79 18.27 -6.13
CA ARG A 251 1.70 17.76 -5.10
C ARG A 251 2.76 16.83 -5.67
N GLY A 252 2.51 16.26 -6.85
CA GLY A 252 3.41 15.34 -7.54
C GLY A 252 3.93 14.23 -6.60
N PRO A 253 5.25 14.09 -6.41
CA PRO A 253 5.83 13.03 -5.61
C PRO A 253 5.54 13.16 -4.10
N LEU A 254 5.03 14.30 -3.61
CA LEU A 254 4.70 14.49 -2.20
C LEU A 254 3.34 13.88 -1.82
N ALA A 255 2.45 13.59 -2.78
CA ALA A 255 1.10 13.12 -2.47
C ALA A 255 1.08 11.84 -1.58
N PRO A 256 1.89 10.79 -1.84
CA PRO A 256 1.93 9.62 -0.97
C PRO A 256 2.35 9.92 0.47
N LEU A 257 3.34 10.80 0.67
CA LEU A 257 3.80 11.21 2.00
C LEU A 257 2.69 11.96 2.76
N LEU A 258 2.02 12.89 2.09
CA LEU A 258 0.93 13.67 2.68
C LEU A 258 -0.27 12.78 3.05
N ILE A 259 -0.57 11.75 2.24
CA ILE A 259 -1.58 10.73 2.58
C ILE A 259 -1.15 9.94 3.83
N GLY A 260 0.13 9.61 3.96
CA GLY A 260 0.65 8.98 5.18
C GLY A 260 0.50 9.86 6.42
N LEU A 261 0.84 11.15 6.31
CA LEU A 261 0.67 12.12 7.40
C LEU A 261 -0.81 12.32 7.77
N LEU A 262 -1.71 12.33 6.79
CA LEU A 262 -3.15 12.33 7.02
C LEU A 262 -3.59 11.15 7.89
N ILE A 263 -3.15 9.93 7.55
CA ILE A 263 -3.45 8.73 8.34
C ILE A 263 -2.89 8.87 9.77
N ALA A 264 -1.68 9.42 9.92
CA ALA A 264 -1.07 9.65 11.21
C ALA A 264 -1.88 10.60 12.10
N VAL A 265 -2.36 11.73 11.56
CA VAL A 265 -3.16 12.68 12.36
C VAL A 265 -4.55 12.13 12.69
N ILE A 266 -5.16 11.33 11.81
CA ILE A 266 -6.41 10.64 12.09
C ILE A 266 -6.20 9.62 13.22
N GLY A 267 -5.15 8.80 13.13
CA GLY A 267 -4.83 7.81 14.16
C GLY A 267 -4.48 8.46 15.50
N ALA A 268 -3.78 9.59 15.49
CA ALA A 268 -3.38 10.26 16.71
C ALA A 268 -4.57 10.87 17.45
N SER A 269 -5.55 11.40 16.71
CA SER A 269 -6.72 12.08 17.27
C SER A 269 -7.87 11.11 17.62
N MET A 270 -8.16 10.14 16.75
CA MET A 270 -9.34 9.26 16.86
C MET A 270 -8.99 7.80 17.18
N GLY A 271 -7.71 7.45 17.17
CA GLY A 271 -7.27 6.07 17.41
C GLY A 271 -7.70 5.46 18.75
N PRO A 272 -7.71 6.20 19.88
CA PRO A 272 -8.18 5.66 21.15
C PRO A 272 -9.65 5.21 21.18
N LEU A 273 -10.45 5.58 20.17
CA LEU A 273 -11.88 5.21 20.09
C LEU A 273 -12.08 3.83 19.45
N THR A 274 -11.52 3.62 18.25
CA THR A 274 -11.77 2.38 17.47
C THR A 274 -10.51 1.76 16.89
N GLY A 275 -9.31 2.29 17.15
CA GLY A 275 -8.07 1.83 16.53
C GLY A 275 -7.88 2.29 15.07
N PHE A 276 -8.70 3.25 14.61
CA PHE A 276 -8.59 3.91 13.31
C PHE A 276 -8.47 2.89 12.14
N ALA A 277 -9.39 1.93 12.07
CA ALA A 277 -9.29 0.85 11.10
C ALA A 277 -9.32 1.38 9.67
N MET A 278 -10.36 2.16 9.33
CA MET A 278 -10.60 2.89 8.07
C MET A 278 -10.37 2.11 6.75
N ASN A 279 -10.19 0.79 6.85
CA ASN A 279 -9.76 -0.10 5.79
C ASN A 279 -10.22 -1.53 6.12
N PRO A 280 -11.23 -2.07 5.40
CA PRO A 280 -11.73 -3.41 5.66
C PRO A 280 -10.66 -4.51 5.56
N ALA A 281 -9.71 -4.39 4.61
CA ALA A 281 -8.67 -5.41 4.44
C ALA A 281 -7.67 -5.45 5.61
N ARG A 282 -7.26 -4.26 6.07
CA ARG A 282 -6.36 -4.06 7.21
C ARG A 282 -6.92 -4.57 8.54
N ASP A 283 -8.23 -4.77 8.62
CA ASP A 283 -8.88 -5.29 9.83
C ASP A 283 -9.27 -6.77 9.70
N ILE A 284 -10.04 -7.14 8.67
CA ILE A 284 -10.56 -8.51 8.54
C ILE A 284 -9.48 -9.52 8.15
N GLY A 285 -8.51 -9.13 7.32
CA GLY A 285 -7.40 -10.03 6.96
C GLY A 285 -6.63 -10.49 8.21
N PRO A 286 -6.14 -9.56 9.04
CA PRO A 286 -5.48 -9.89 10.29
C PRO A 286 -6.42 -10.53 11.34
N LYS A 287 -7.72 -10.20 11.39
CA LYS A 287 -8.70 -10.91 12.23
C LYS A 287 -8.83 -12.38 11.86
N ALA A 288 -8.93 -12.68 10.57
CA ALA A 288 -8.99 -14.05 10.08
C ALA A 288 -7.72 -14.83 10.45
N PHE A 289 -6.56 -14.18 10.40
CA PHE A 289 -5.32 -14.77 10.91
C PHE A 289 -5.38 -15.01 12.42
N ALA A 290 -5.76 -14.01 13.23
CA ALA A 290 -5.84 -14.15 14.69
C ALA A 290 -6.82 -15.27 15.10
N TRP A 291 -7.96 -15.37 14.42
CA TRP A 291 -8.93 -16.44 14.61
C TRP A 291 -8.28 -17.83 14.43
N LEU A 292 -7.51 -18.02 13.34
CA LEU A 292 -6.76 -19.26 13.07
C LEU A 292 -5.59 -19.48 14.05
N ALA A 293 -4.98 -18.42 14.55
CA ALA A 293 -3.82 -18.46 15.43
C ALA A 293 -4.16 -18.76 16.91
N GLY A 294 -5.42 -19.10 17.19
CA GLY A 294 -5.87 -19.56 18.51
C GLY A 294 -6.69 -18.55 19.30
N TRP A 295 -6.88 -17.31 18.81
CA TRP A 295 -7.82 -16.38 19.45
C TRP A 295 -9.28 -16.77 19.22
N GLY A 296 -9.60 -17.60 18.21
CA GLY A 296 -10.97 -18.08 18.01
C GLY A 296 -11.99 -16.95 17.88
N ASP A 297 -13.22 -17.20 18.31
CA ASP A 297 -14.36 -16.32 18.02
C ASP A 297 -14.23 -14.91 18.61
N VAL A 298 -13.47 -14.74 19.70
CA VAL A 298 -13.23 -13.40 20.28
C VAL A 298 -12.51 -12.48 19.29
N ALA A 299 -11.72 -13.02 18.35
CA ALA A 299 -11.07 -12.22 17.30
C ALA A 299 -12.08 -11.49 16.39
N PHE A 300 -13.25 -12.07 16.15
CA PHE A 300 -14.30 -11.45 15.33
C PHE A 300 -15.32 -10.70 16.18
N THR A 301 -15.68 -11.24 17.34
CA THR A 301 -16.71 -10.60 18.18
C THR A 301 -16.18 -9.40 18.95
N GLY A 302 -14.90 -9.39 19.32
CA GLY A 302 -14.33 -8.40 20.22
C GLY A 302 -14.87 -8.51 21.65
N GLY A 303 -15.42 -9.67 22.04
CA GLY A 303 -16.06 -9.85 23.34
C GLY A 303 -17.33 -9.01 23.53
N LYS A 304 -17.98 -8.59 22.44
CA LYS A 304 -19.22 -7.81 22.43
C LYS A 304 -20.40 -8.67 21.95
N ASP A 305 -21.62 -8.30 22.36
CA ASP A 305 -22.85 -8.99 21.96
C ASP A 305 -23.07 -8.95 20.44
N ILE A 306 -22.80 -7.80 19.83
CA ILE A 306 -22.81 -7.62 18.38
C ILE A 306 -21.39 -7.82 17.86
N PRO A 307 -21.16 -8.73 16.89
CA PRO A 307 -19.82 -8.99 16.39
C PRO A 307 -19.14 -7.73 15.86
N TYR A 308 -18.05 -7.31 16.51
CA TYR A 308 -17.41 -6.04 16.21
C TYR A 308 -16.83 -5.95 14.80
N PHE A 309 -16.40 -7.06 14.19
CA PHE A 309 -15.82 -7.07 12.85
C PHE A 309 -16.72 -6.42 11.78
N LEU A 310 -18.04 -6.35 12.01
CA LEU A 310 -18.99 -5.68 11.13
C LEU A 310 -18.72 -4.17 11.01
N VAL A 311 -18.21 -3.53 12.08
CA VAL A 311 -17.90 -2.10 12.08
C VAL A 311 -16.73 -1.79 11.12
N PRO A 312 -15.51 -2.35 11.28
CA PRO A 312 -14.41 -2.12 10.35
C PRO A 312 -14.67 -2.65 8.93
N LEU A 313 -15.61 -3.56 8.74
CA LEU A 313 -16.00 -4.06 7.43
C LEU A 313 -16.92 -3.07 6.68
N CYS A 314 -17.98 -2.59 7.33
CA CYS A 314 -19.05 -1.84 6.67
C CYS A 314 -18.90 -0.33 6.80
N ALA A 315 -18.54 0.18 7.99
CA ALA A 315 -18.49 1.62 8.25
C ALA A 315 -17.46 2.34 7.35
N PRO A 316 -16.25 1.80 7.10
CA PRO A 316 -15.32 2.43 6.17
C PRO A 316 -15.84 2.52 4.74
N VAL A 317 -16.58 1.52 4.25
CA VAL A 317 -17.15 1.55 2.89
C VAL A 317 -18.17 2.68 2.75
N VAL A 318 -19.06 2.81 3.74
CA VAL A 318 -20.03 3.92 3.80
C VAL A 318 -19.31 5.26 3.91
N GLY A 319 -18.33 5.35 4.81
CA GLY A 319 -17.51 6.54 5.01
C GLY A 319 -16.80 6.98 3.74
N ALA A 320 -16.10 6.08 3.06
CA ALA A 320 -15.39 6.40 1.82
C ALA A 320 -16.33 6.89 0.71
N ALA A 321 -17.52 6.28 0.56
CA ALA A 321 -18.52 6.74 -0.39
C ALA A 321 -19.00 8.16 -0.06
N LEU A 322 -19.30 8.44 1.21
CA LEU A 322 -19.69 9.78 1.69
C LEU A 322 -18.56 10.80 1.49
N GLY A 323 -17.33 10.46 1.81
CA GLY A 323 -16.16 11.32 1.61
C GLY A 323 -15.93 11.67 0.15
N ALA A 324 -15.99 10.67 -0.74
CA ALA A 324 -15.85 10.87 -2.18
C ALA A 324 -16.97 11.73 -2.77
N PHE A 325 -18.22 11.47 -2.38
CA PHE A 325 -19.36 12.30 -2.77
C PHE A 325 -19.21 13.74 -2.29
N SER A 326 -18.84 13.92 -1.02
CA SER A 326 -18.69 15.24 -0.39
C SER A 326 -17.59 16.05 -1.07
N TYR A 327 -16.43 15.44 -1.34
CA TYR A 327 -15.35 16.11 -2.07
C TYR A 327 -15.83 16.60 -3.45
N ARG A 328 -16.46 15.73 -4.25
CA ARG A 328 -16.92 16.10 -5.60
C ARG A 328 -17.97 17.20 -5.60
N LYS A 329 -18.88 17.20 -4.62
CA LYS A 329 -19.98 18.17 -4.56
C LYS A 329 -19.57 19.49 -3.92
N LEU A 330 -18.82 19.44 -2.82
CA LEU A 330 -18.51 20.61 -2.00
C LEU A 330 -17.21 21.30 -2.42
N ILE A 331 -16.23 20.56 -2.95
CA ILE A 331 -14.93 21.11 -3.35
C ILE A 331 -14.77 21.04 -4.86
N GLY A 332 -14.79 19.84 -5.45
CA GLY A 332 -14.47 19.62 -6.87
C GLY A 332 -15.35 20.41 -7.85
N ARG A 333 -16.63 20.62 -7.53
CA ARG A 333 -17.54 21.44 -8.35
C ARG A 333 -17.23 22.95 -8.33
N HIS A 334 -16.46 23.41 -7.34
CA HIS A 334 -16.08 24.80 -7.15
C HIS A 334 -14.61 25.07 -7.48
N LEU A 335 -13.88 24.07 -7.98
CA LEU A 335 -12.55 24.29 -8.53
C LEU A 335 -12.67 25.03 -9.88
N PRO A 336 -11.70 25.89 -10.22
CA PRO A 336 -11.66 26.49 -11.54
C PRO A 336 -11.62 25.36 -12.57
N CYS A 337 -12.66 25.25 -13.41
CA CYS A 337 -12.55 24.40 -14.59
C CYS A 337 -11.41 24.98 -15.42
N ASP A 338 -10.52 24.13 -15.92
CA ASP A 338 -9.71 24.47 -17.09
C ASP A 338 -10.72 24.78 -18.22
N THR A 339 -11.15 26.04 -18.31
CA THR A 339 -11.69 26.57 -19.55
C THR A 339 -10.56 26.41 -20.53
N CYS A 340 -10.68 25.41 -21.41
CA CYS A 340 -9.94 25.42 -22.66
C CYS A 340 -10.18 26.80 -23.26
N VAL A 341 -9.19 27.67 -23.20
CA VAL A 341 -9.14 28.84 -24.05
C VAL A 341 -9.02 28.23 -25.44
N GLU A 342 -10.13 28.15 -26.16
CA GLU A 342 -10.09 27.92 -27.59
C GLU A 342 -9.23 29.08 -28.13
N GLU A 343 -8.00 28.77 -28.52
CA GLU A 343 -7.23 29.69 -29.36
C GLU A 343 -8.07 29.91 -30.61
N GLU A 344 -8.75 31.06 -30.67
CA GLU A 344 -9.36 31.55 -31.90
C GLU A 344 -8.27 31.53 -32.97
N GLN A 345 -8.34 30.55 -33.87
CA GLN A 345 -7.58 30.55 -35.10
C GLN A 345 -7.94 31.84 -35.86
N GLN A 346 -7.07 32.84 -35.79
CA GLN A 346 -7.10 33.96 -36.71
C GLN A 346 -6.88 33.40 -38.12
N SER A 347 -7.98 33.23 -38.84
CA SER A 347 -7.98 32.92 -40.27
C SER A 347 -7.24 34.02 -41.05
N PRO A 348 -6.38 33.68 -42.03
CA PRO A 348 -5.66 34.67 -42.81
C PRO A 348 -6.64 35.40 -43.74
N SER A 349 -6.98 36.65 -43.43
CA SER A 349 -7.74 37.49 -44.36
C SER A 349 -6.87 37.87 -45.54
N SER A 350 -7.16 37.24 -46.67
CA SER A 350 -6.78 37.70 -48.00
C SER A 350 -7.20 39.16 -48.22
N SER A 351 -6.25 40.05 -48.50
CA SER A 351 -6.54 41.24 -49.31
C SER A 351 -5.41 41.47 -50.32
N THR A 352 -5.69 41.11 -51.56
CA THR A 352 -4.99 41.63 -52.73
C THR A 352 -5.83 42.76 -53.27
N ALA A 353 -5.33 44.00 -53.21
CA ALA A 353 -5.77 45.09 -54.10
C ALA A 353 -4.72 46.20 -54.14
N GLN A 354 -3.91 46.14 -55.21
CA GLN A 354 -3.45 47.26 -56.04
C GLN A 354 -3.41 48.66 -55.42
N HIS A 355 -2.22 49.27 -55.41
CA HIS A 355 -2.09 50.61 -55.99
C HIS A 355 -0.74 50.85 -56.66
N LYS A 356 -0.83 51.54 -57.80
CA LYS A 356 0.17 51.84 -58.83
C LYS A 356 1.35 52.71 -58.34
N ALA A 357 2.47 52.50 -59.02
CA ALA A 357 3.61 53.37 -59.31
C ALA A 357 3.41 54.90 -59.15
N SER A 358 4.44 55.60 -58.68
CA SER A 358 5.29 56.50 -59.50
C SER A 358 6.29 57.30 -58.65
N LEU A 359 7.53 57.36 -59.19
CA LEU A 359 8.65 58.29 -58.97
C LEU A 359 9.42 58.25 -57.64
#